data_AF-A0A392SEY0-F1
#
_entry.id   AF-A0A392SEY0-F1
#
_cell.length_a   1.000
_cell.length_b   1.000
_cell.length_c   1.000
_cell.angle_alpha   90.00
_cell.angle_beta   90.00
_cell.angle_gamma   90.00
#
_symmetry.space_group_name_H-M   'P 1'
#
loop_
_entity.id
_entity.type
_entity.pdbx_description
1 polymer ?
#
loop_
_entity_poly.entity_id
_entity_poly.type
_entity_poly.pdbx_seq_one_letter_code
_entity_poly.pdbx_strand_id
1 'polypeptide(L)'
;MLSYHPGKANVVADALSRKSMHMLSLMAKELELIVEFRDLSLVCERTTKSVKVGMLRLTNTFLEEVVEKQRTDTRLLKYKALIE
;
A
#
# COMPACT_ATOMS: atom_id res chain seq x y z
N MET A 1 -26.24 -6.54 -46.40
CA MET A 1 -25.73 -7.77 -45.75
C MET A 1 -24.49 -7.37 -44.96
N LEU A 2 -24.56 -7.37 -43.63
CA LEU A 2 -23.42 -7.01 -42.77
C LEU A 2 -22.38 -8.12 -42.90
N SER A 3 -21.23 -7.82 -43.51
CA SER A 3 -20.10 -8.74 -43.65
C SER A 3 -19.41 -8.95 -42.30
N TYR A 4 -19.88 -9.95 -41.54
CA TYR A 4 -19.22 -10.38 -40.31
C TYR A 4 -17.89 -11.08 -40.66
N HIS A 5 -16.79 -10.56 -40.11
CA HIS A 5 -15.46 -11.15 -40.26
C HIS A 5 -14.93 -11.54 -38.88
N PRO A 6 -14.98 -12.85 -38.51
CA PRO A 6 -14.57 -13.33 -37.19
C PRO A 6 -13.16 -12.87 -36.77
N GLY A 7 -12.21 -12.83 -37.71
CA GLY A 7 -10.85 -12.33 -37.44
C GLY A 7 -10.80 -10.86 -37.03
N LYS A 8 -11.65 -10.00 -37.60
CA LYS A 8 -11.75 -8.58 -37.20
C LYS A 8 -12.46 -8.43 -35.85
N ALA A 9 -13.47 -9.26 -35.59
CA ALA A 9 -14.17 -9.28 -34.32
C ALA A 9 -13.23 -9.69 -33.16
N ASN A 10 -12.37 -10.69 -33.37
CA ASN A 10 -11.38 -11.12 -32.37
C ASN A 10 -10.32 -10.06 -32.09
N VAL A 11 -9.82 -9.34 -33.10
CA VAL A 11 -8.86 -8.24 -32.90
C VAL A 11 -9.48 -7.12 -32.06
N VAL A 12 -10.75 -6.80 -32.30
CA VAL A 12 -11.47 -5.79 -31.52
C VAL A 12 -11.71 -6.27 -30.08
N ALA A 13 -12.14 -7.53 -29.90
CA ALA A 13 -12.33 -8.12 -28.58
C ALA A 13 -11.04 -8.12 -27.77
N ASP A 14 -9.93 -8.55 -28.38
CA ASP A 14 -8.60 -8.59 -27.77
C ASP A 14 -8.08 -7.19 -27.40
N ALA A 15 -8.22 -6.20 -28.30
CA ALA A 15 -7.88 -4.81 -28.00
C ALA A 15 -8.73 -4.23 -26.84
N LEU A 16 -10.03 -4.53 -26.82
CA LEU A 16 -10.94 -4.09 -25.76
C LEU A 16 -10.62 -4.77 -24.43
N SER A 17 -10.34 -6.08 -24.43
CA SER A 17 -9.91 -6.84 -23.26
C SER A 17 -8.62 -6.28 -22.67
N ARG A 18 -7.61 -5.99 -23.51
CA ARG A 18 -6.39 -5.32 -23.03
C ARG A 18 -6.68 -3.97 -22.39
N LYS A 19 -7.50 -3.14 -23.04
CA LYS A 19 -7.88 -1.83 -22.49
C LYS A 19 -8.57 -1.97 -21.13
N SER A 20 -9.50 -2.92 -21.00
CA SER A 20 -10.19 -3.21 -19.75
C SER A 20 -9.22 -3.72 -18.68
N MET A 21 -8.31 -4.63 -19.01
CA MET A 21 -7.29 -5.13 -18.08
C MET A 21 -6.34 -4.04 -17.59
N HIS A 22 -5.90 -3.15 -18.48
CA HIS A 22 -5.10 -1.99 -18.08
C HIS A 22 -5.86 -1.07 -17.12
N MET A 23 -7.15 -0.83 -17.40
CA MET A 23 -8.01 -0.04 -16.51
C MET A 23 -8.19 -0.71 -15.14
N LEU A 24 -8.49 -2.01 -15.11
CA LEU A 24 -8.61 -2.77 -13.86
C LEU A 24 -7.32 -2.73 -13.03
N SER A 25 -6.16 -2.85 -13.69
CA SER A 25 -4.87 -2.73 -13.02
C SER A 25 -4.65 -1.33 -12.41
N LEU A 26 -5.05 -0.27 -13.10
CA LEU A 26 -4.97 1.09 -12.57
C LEU A 26 -5.94 1.30 -11.39
N MET A 27 -7.17 0.80 -11.50
CA MET A 27 -8.15 0.90 -10.42
C MET A 27 -7.71 0.12 -9.18
N ALA A 28 -7.10 -1.04 -9.34
CA ALA A 28 -6.55 -1.81 -8.23
C ALA A 28 -5.45 -1.02 -7.49
N LYS A 29 -4.54 -0.37 -8.23
CA LYS A 29 -3.50 0.50 -7.66
C LYS A 29 -4.09 1.74 -6.98
N GLU A 30 -5.11 2.35 -7.56
CA GLU A 30 -5.81 3.49 -6.96
C GLU A 30 -6.47 3.09 -5.64
N LEU A 31 -7.11 1.92 -5.60
CA LEU A 31 -7.72 1.40 -4.38
C LEU A 31 -6.67 1.11 -3.29
N GLU A 32 -5.54 0.53 -3.65
CA GLU A 32 -4.39 0.30 -2.74
C GLU A 32 -3.92 1.63 -2.14
N LEU A 33 -3.70 2.65 -2.96
CA LEU A 33 -3.29 3.98 -2.50
C LEU A 33 -4.34 4.64 -1.59
N ILE A 34 -5.64 4.49 -1.89
CA ILE A 34 -6.72 5.00 -1.03
C ILE A 34 -6.70 4.34 0.34
N VAL A 35 -6.49 3.00 0.37
CA VAL A 35 -6.38 2.23 1.61
C VAL A 35 -5.17 2.68 2.42
N GLU A 36 -3.99 2.75 1.81
CA GLU A 36 -2.78 3.21 2.47
C GLU A 36 -2.94 4.64 3.01
N PHE A 37 -3.50 5.54 2.21
CA PHE A 37 -3.72 6.94 2.62
C PHE A 37 -4.70 7.06 3.80
N ARG A 38 -5.75 6.24 3.83
CA ARG A 38 -6.69 6.16 4.95
C ARG A 38 -5.98 5.69 6.23
N ASP A 39 -5.14 4.67 6.10
CA ASP A 39 -4.48 4.04 7.24
C ASP A 39 -3.32 4.90 7.79
N LEU A 40 -2.83 5.84 6.98
CA LEU A 40 -1.79 6.80 7.30
C LEU A 40 -2.15 7.79 8.45
N SER A 41 -3.40 7.77 8.94
CA SER A 41 -3.88 8.53 10.12
C SER A 41 -3.55 10.02 10.06
N LEU A 42 -3.81 10.63 8.90
CA LEU A 42 -3.48 12.02 8.62
C LEU A 42 -4.48 12.99 9.26
N VAL A 43 -3.95 14.10 9.77
CA VAL A 43 -4.75 15.27 10.15
C VAL A 43 -4.98 16.12 8.91
N CYS A 44 -6.25 16.37 8.59
CA CYS A 44 -6.65 17.20 7.45
C CYS A 44 -7.27 18.52 7.94
N GLU A 45 -6.72 19.64 7.48
CA GLU A 45 -7.27 20.98 7.72
C GLU A 45 -7.69 21.59 6.37
N ARG A 46 -8.97 21.94 6.24
CA ARG A 46 -9.50 22.57 5.03
C ARG A 46 -9.53 24.08 5.19
N THR A 47 -8.95 24.78 4.22
CA THR A 47 -9.10 26.23 4.06
C THR A 47 -10.01 26.53 2.86
N THR A 48 -10.37 27.79 2.65
CA THR A 48 -11.19 28.21 1.50
C THR A 48 -10.51 27.99 0.15
N LYS A 49 -9.18 27.84 0.12
CA LYS A 49 -8.38 27.72 -1.12
C LYS A 49 -7.62 26.41 -1.24
N SER A 50 -7.49 25.63 -0.16
CA SER A 50 -6.65 24.43 -0.15
C SER A 50 -7.04 23.45 0.95
N VAL A 51 -6.51 22.23 0.87
CA VAL A 51 -6.48 21.26 1.96
C VAL A 51 -5.04 21.07 2.39
N LYS A 52 -4.77 21.21 3.68
CA LYS A 52 -3.49 20.87 4.29
C LYS A 52 -3.63 19.49 4.92
N VAL A 53 -2.63 18.66 4.71
CA VAL A 53 -2.57 17.29 5.25
C VAL A 53 -1.27 17.17 6.02
N GLY A 54 -1.32 16.64 7.24
CA GLY A 54 -0.15 16.45 8.09
C GLY A 54 -0.24 15.14 8.87
N MET A 55 0.91 14.67 9.33
CA MET A 55 1.02 13.49 10.21
C MET A 55 1.85 13.86 11.43
N LEU A 56 1.32 13.64 12.62
CA LEU A 56 2.11 13.66 13.83
C LEU A 56 2.60 12.24 14.12
N ARG A 57 3.89 11.98 13.90
CA ARG A 57 4.50 10.72 14.29
C ARG A 57 5.23 10.89 15.62
N LEU A 58 4.64 10.39 16.70
CA LEU A 58 5.33 10.29 17.99
C LEU A 58 6.29 9.09 17.94
N THR A 59 7.59 9.36 17.74
CA THR A 59 8.63 8.32 17.81
C THR A 59 9.21 8.31 19.22
N ASN A 60 9.14 7.17 19.90
CA ASN A 60 9.81 6.95 21.17
C ASN A 60 11.04 6.05 20.96
N THR A 61 12.24 6.58 21.17
CA THR A 61 13.51 5.85 21.04
C THR A 61 13.71 4.81 22.13
N PHE A 62 12.90 4.84 23.20
CA PHE A 62 13.00 3.91 24.32
C PHE A 62 12.92 2.44 23.86
N LEU A 63 12.05 2.11 22.92
CA LEU A 63 11.96 0.73 22.43
C LEU A 63 13.21 0.30 21.67
N GLU A 64 13.81 1.20 20.89
CA GLU A 64 15.08 0.95 20.21
C GLU A 64 16.21 0.76 21.24
N GLU A 65 16.29 1.62 22.25
CA GLU A 65 17.24 1.50 23.36
C GLU A 65 17.07 0.21 24.16
N VAL A 66 15.82 -0.20 24.42
CA VAL A 66 15.52 -1.48 25.07
C VAL A 66 16.03 -2.63 24.20
N VAL A 67 15.71 -2.66 22.90
CA VAL A 67 16.18 -3.70 21.98
C VAL A 67 17.71 -3.78 21.97
N GLU A 68 18.41 -2.65 21.86
CA GLU A 68 19.88 -2.64 21.86
C GLU A 68 20.47 -3.14 23.18
N LYS A 69 19.90 -2.75 24.33
CA LYS A 69 20.35 -3.25 25.64
C LYS A 69 20.04 -4.73 25.82
N GLN A 70 18.89 -5.21 25.35
CA GLN A 70 18.51 -6.63 25.44
C GLN A 70 19.42 -7.55 24.64
N ARG A 71 20.01 -7.07 23.52
CA ARG A 71 20.98 -7.84 22.72
C ARG A 71 22.23 -8.25 23.49
N THR A 72 22.64 -7.45 24.46
CA THR A 72 23.84 -7.69 25.26
C THR A 72 23.52 -8.22 26.67
N ASP A 73 22.24 -8.31 27.03
CA ASP A 73 21.81 -8.82 28.33
C ASP A 73 21.98 -10.34 28.41
N THR A 74 22.93 -10.77 29.24
CA THR A 74 23.27 -12.19 29.42
C THR A 74 22.13 -13.06 29.96
N ARG A 75 21.19 -12.51 30.75
CA ARG A 75 20.03 -13.27 31.25
C ARG A 75 19.02 -13.47 30.13
N LEU A 76 18.75 -12.43 29.34
CA LEU A 76 17.84 -12.52 28.21
C LEU A 76 18.37 -13.44 27.11
N LEU A 77 19.68 -13.40 26.84
CA LEU A 77 20.32 -14.34 25.91
C LEU A 77 20.16 -15.81 26.36
N LYS A 78 20.27 -16.08 27.66
CA LYS A 78 20.02 -17.42 28.21
C LYS A 78 18.59 -17.86 28.01
N TYR A 79 17.61 -16.99 28.26
CA TYR A 79 16.21 -17.33 28.02
C TYR A 79 15.90 -17.53 26.55
N LYS A 80 16.47 -16.70 25.67
CA LYS A 80 16.30 -16.83 24.22
C LYS A 80 16.78 -18.20 23.73
N ALA A 81 17.94 -18.67 24.21
CA ALA A 81 18.48 -19.99 23.88
C ALA A 81 17.66 -21.19 24.41
N LEU A 82 16.66 -20.97 25.28
CA LEU A 82 15.76 -22.02 25.76
C LEU A 82 14.47 -22.12 24.93
N ILE A 83 14.21 -21.14 24.07
CA ILE A 83 12.98 -21.02 23.27
C ILE A 83 13.25 -21.24 21.78
N GLU A 84 14.50 -21.03 21.33
CA GLU A 84 15.02 -21.46 20.02
C GLU A 84 15.45 -22.94 20.04
#